data_AF-A0A3D1NC57-F1
#
_entry.id   AF-A0A3D1NC57-F1
#
_cell.length_a   1.000
_cell.length_b   1.000
_cell.length_c   1.000
_cell.angle_alpha   90.00
_cell.angle_beta   90.00
_cell.angle_gamma   90.00
#
_symmetry.space_group_name_H-M   'P 1'
#
loop_
_entity.id
_entity.type
_entity.pdbx_description
1 polymer ?
#
loop_
_entity_poly.entity_id
_entity_poly.type
_entity_poly.pdbx_seq_one_letter_code
_entity_poly.pdbx_strand_id
1 'polypeptide(L)'
;MKKLTYILLLLFSTVAFSQSNTITYQAVIYLPSGQNAPGVNVTNVPMTNKNICLQFSFIDANNRVEYQEEIKVKTDEFGMVNITIGNGDQSGGYASSFDAIVWNASVQKNLQVALDARGLCNQFEILSNEPIASVPFANAAITAGNVSGVVALVNGGTGATTAAAARTNLGIGNIDNTSDLNKPLSTATKTYVDTAITGATIVDADANTKGKIQLAGDLAGTAAAPTVPGLALKENVDNKSTTATLGTSDVLFPTQKAVKTYVDTAITGATIVDADATTKGKIQLAGDLAGTAAAPTVPGLALKENADNKSTTTTLGTSDVLFPTQNAVKTYTDAKVV
;
A
#
# COMPACT_ATOMS: atom_id res chain seq x y z
N MET A 1 -7.45 -17.14 -44.25
CA MET A 1 -6.68 -18.12 -45.06
C MET A 1 -5.33 -17.55 -45.52
N LYS A 2 -5.25 -16.38 -46.18
CA LYS A 2 -3.98 -15.81 -46.69
C LYS A 2 -2.84 -15.70 -45.64
N LYS A 3 -3.15 -15.32 -44.39
CA LYS A 3 -2.14 -15.21 -43.31
C LYS A 3 -1.53 -16.56 -42.89
N LEU A 4 -2.29 -17.65 -42.93
CA LEU A 4 -1.75 -19.00 -42.66
C LEU A 4 -0.84 -19.47 -43.80
N THR A 5 -1.17 -19.11 -45.05
CA THR A 5 -0.38 -19.50 -46.22
C THR A 5 1.02 -18.89 -46.20
N TYR A 6 1.16 -17.62 -45.75
CA TYR A 6 2.47 -16.98 -45.62
C TYR A 6 3.33 -17.58 -44.50
N ILE A 7 2.72 -18.01 -43.39
CA ILE A 7 3.44 -18.68 -42.29
C ILE A 7 3.91 -20.07 -42.76
N LEU A 8 3.06 -20.80 -43.49
CA LEU A 8 3.44 -22.10 -44.07
C LEU A 8 4.58 -21.94 -45.09
N LEU A 9 4.53 -20.91 -45.94
CA LEU A 9 5.57 -20.60 -46.93
C LEU A 9 6.89 -20.18 -46.27
N LEU A 10 6.82 -19.39 -45.19
CA LEU A 10 7.99 -18.99 -44.41
C LEU A 10 8.65 -20.21 -43.75
N LEU A 11 7.86 -21.09 -43.12
CA LEU A 11 8.35 -22.33 -42.50
C LEU A 11 8.94 -23.30 -43.53
N PHE A 12 8.35 -23.37 -44.73
CA PHE A 12 8.89 -24.19 -45.83
C PHE A 12 10.20 -23.62 -46.38
N SER A 13 10.35 -22.28 -46.41
CA SER A 13 11.59 -21.65 -46.85
C SER A 13 12.75 -21.87 -45.87
N THR A 14 12.48 -21.93 -44.56
CA THR A 14 13.55 -22.16 -43.56
C THR A 14 14.10 -23.59 -43.57
N VAL A 15 13.33 -24.58 -44.01
CA VAL A 15 13.83 -25.95 -44.19
C VAL A 15 14.56 -26.15 -45.52
N ALA A 16 14.23 -25.38 -46.56
CA ALA A 16 14.84 -25.51 -47.88
C ALA A 16 16.25 -24.89 -48.00
N PHE A 17 16.62 -23.98 -47.08
CA PHE A 17 17.91 -23.25 -47.11
C PHE A 17 18.79 -23.50 -45.88
N SER A 18 18.60 -24.63 -45.19
CA SER A 18 19.52 -25.03 -44.11
C SER A 18 20.89 -25.37 -44.70
N GLN A 19 21.97 -24.92 -44.04
CA GLN A 19 23.35 -25.24 -44.43
C GLN A 19 23.56 -26.76 -44.29
N SER A 20 23.97 -27.43 -45.36
CA SER A 20 24.27 -28.87 -45.37
C SER A 20 25.68 -29.11 -44.83
N ASN A 21 25.85 -30.02 -43.88
CA ASN A 21 27.15 -30.31 -43.23
C ASN A 21 28.13 -31.14 -44.11
N THR A 22 27.95 -31.12 -45.42
CA THR A 22 28.61 -32.01 -46.38
C THR A 22 30.12 -31.82 -46.51
N ILE A 23 30.84 -32.84 -46.99
CA ILE A 23 32.30 -32.79 -47.24
C ILE A 23 32.57 -32.89 -48.74
N THR A 24 33.35 -31.95 -49.28
CA THR A 24 33.81 -32.04 -50.69
C THR A 24 34.92 -33.07 -50.82
N TYR A 25 34.84 -33.91 -51.84
CA TYR A 25 35.83 -34.95 -52.13
C TYR A 25 36.21 -34.94 -53.61
N GLN A 26 37.51 -34.91 -53.88
CA GLN A 26 38.07 -34.96 -55.22
C GLN A 26 39.15 -36.02 -55.29
N ALA A 27 39.11 -36.86 -56.32
CA ALA A 27 40.10 -37.91 -56.55
C ALA A 27 40.27 -38.22 -58.03
N VAL A 28 41.43 -38.75 -58.41
CA VAL A 28 41.69 -39.38 -59.71
C VAL A 28 41.58 -40.88 -59.52
N ILE A 29 40.71 -41.54 -60.28
CA ILE A 29 40.49 -42.98 -60.18
C ILE A 29 41.32 -43.71 -61.23
N TYR A 30 42.14 -44.66 -60.80
CA TYR A 30 42.93 -45.53 -61.68
C TYR A 30 42.24 -46.88 -61.90
N LEU A 31 42.51 -47.52 -63.04
CA LEU A 31 42.05 -48.87 -63.34
C LEU A 31 42.71 -49.88 -62.38
N PRO A 32 41.96 -50.63 -61.56
CA PRO A 32 42.53 -51.56 -60.58
C PRO A 32 43.42 -52.66 -61.18
N SER A 33 43.14 -53.06 -62.43
CA SER A 33 43.91 -54.08 -63.15
C SER A 33 44.98 -53.53 -64.08
N GLY A 34 45.20 -52.20 -64.09
CA GLY A 34 46.02 -51.53 -65.09
C GLY A 34 45.47 -51.71 -66.52
N GLN A 35 46.27 -51.34 -67.51
CA GLN A 35 46.00 -51.63 -68.92
C GLN A 35 47.15 -52.47 -69.48
N ASN A 36 46.81 -53.58 -70.11
CA ASN A 36 47.78 -54.40 -70.84
C ASN A 36 47.90 -53.83 -72.26
N ALA A 37 48.97 -53.10 -72.54
CA ALA A 37 49.35 -52.72 -73.90
C ALA A 37 50.36 -53.75 -74.45
N PRO A 38 50.45 -53.94 -75.78
CA PRO A 38 51.42 -54.87 -76.36
C PRO A 38 52.85 -54.55 -75.91
N GLY A 39 53.45 -55.45 -75.11
CA GLY A 39 54.84 -55.39 -74.66
C GLY A 39 55.11 -54.67 -73.32
N VAL A 40 54.15 -53.93 -72.74
CA VAL A 40 54.31 -53.27 -71.43
C VAL A 40 52.96 -53.19 -70.69
N ASN A 41 52.94 -53.57 -69.42
CA ASN A 41 51.80 -53.33 -68.53
C ASN A 41 51.90 -51.92 -67.94
N VAL A 42 50.85 -51.11 -68.11
CA VAL A 42 50.75 -49.79 -67.49
C VAL A 42 49.83 -49.87 -66.27
N THR A 43 50.39 -49.63 -65.08
CA THR A 43 49.72 -49.80 -63.79
C THR A 43 48.91 -48.56 -63.34
N ASN A 44 49.19 -47.37 -63.87
CA ASN A 44 48.53 -46.11 -63.46
C ASN A 44 47.72 -45.50 -64.61
N VAL A 45 46.80 -46.27 -65.18
CA VAL A 45 45.91 -45.74 -66.24
C VAL A 45 44.65 -45.16 -65.60
N PRO A 46 44.36 -43.86 -65.77
CA PRO A 46 43.13 -43.26 -65.26
C PRO A 46 41.92 -43.92 -65.90
N MET A 47 40.88 -44.13 -65.12
CA MET A 47 39.64 -44.72 -65.59
C MET A 47 38.74 -43.61 -66.14
N THR A 48 38.87 -43.30 -67.44
CA THR A 48 38.22 -42.12 -68.05
C THR A 48 36.81 -42.42 -68.57
N ASN A 49 35.88 -41.47 -68.40
CA ASN A 49 34.49 -41.55 -68.90
C ASN A 49 33.71 -42.81 -68.49
N LYS A 50 33.96 -43.39 -67.32
CA LYS A 50 33.29 -44.60 -66.82
C LYS A 50 32.34 -44.29 -65.67
N ASN A 51 31.19 -44.97 -65.65
CA ASN A 51 30.30 -44.98 -64.51
C ASN A 51 30.90 -45.88 -63.43
N ILE A 52 31.01 -45.34 -62.22
CA ILE A 52 31.55 -46.02 -61.04
C ILE A 52 30.64 -45.78 -59.84
N CYS A 53 30.82 -46.61 -58.81
CA CYS A 53 30.25 -46.33 -57.50
C CYS A 53 31.38 -46.14 -56.49
N LEU A 54 31.33 -45.05 -55.74
CA LEU A 54 32.18 -44.84 -54.57
C LEU A 54 31.34 -45.04 -53.32
N GLN A 55 31.92 -45.71 -52.35
CA GLN A 55 31.32 -45.93 -51.04
C GLN A 55 32.19 -45.27 -49.99
N PHE A 56 31.57 -44.41 -49.19
CA PHE A 56 32.22 -43.68 -48.11
C PHE A 56 31.71 -44.24 -46.79
N SER A 57 32.62 -44.71 -45.94
CA SER A 57 32.28 -45.23 -44.62
C SER A 57 33.05 -44.49 -43.54
N PHE A 58 32.34 -43.95 -42.54
CA PHE A 58 32.93 -43.41 -41.33
C PHE A 58 33.08 -44.53 -40.33
N ILE A 59 34.32 -44.87 -40.01
CA ILE A 59 34.68 -45.95 -39.09
C ILE A 59 35.01 -45.34 -37.73
N ASP A 60 34.35 -45.82 -36.69
CA ASP A 60 34.59 -45.40 -35.31
C ASP A 60 35.87 -46.03 -34.71
N ALA A 61 36.26 -45.61 -33.51
CA ALA A 61 37.44 -46.13 -32.82
C ALA A 61 37.35 -47.62 -32.44
N ASN A 62 36.17 -48.23 -32.54
CA ASN A 62 35.95 -49.66 -32.32
C ASN A 62 35.89 -50.44 -33.64
N ASN A 63 36.29 -49.83 -34.77
CA ASN A 63 36.19 -50.39 -36.12
C ASN A 63 34.77 -50.72 -36.57
N ARG A 64 33.76 -50.00 -36.06
CA ARG A 64 32.37 -50.14 -36.49
C ARG A 64 32.02 -49.04 -37.48
N VAL A 65 31.21 -49.38 -38.47
CA VAL A 65 30.66 -48.39 -39.41
C VAL A 65 29.62 -47.55 -38.67
N GLU A 66 29.92 -46.26 -38.50
CA GLU A 66 28.99 -45.29 -37.94
C GLU A 66 28.00 -44.82 -39.00
N TYR A 67 28.52 -44.43 -40.17
CA TYR A 67 27.72 -44.01 -41.31
C TYR A 67 28.37 -44.51 -42.58
N GLN A 68 27.56 -44.91 -43.55
CA GLN A 68 28.01 -45.35 -44.86
C GLN A 68 27.05 -44.90 -45.94
N GLU A 69 27.59 -44.38 -47.03
CA GLU A 69 26.82 -43.95 -48.19
C GLU A 69 27.48 -44.34 -49.50
N GLU A 70 26.65 -44.38 -50.54
CA GLU A 70 27.05 -44.69 -51.90
C GLU A 70 26.76 -43.52 -52.83
N ILE A 71 27.75 -43.18 -53.65
CA ILE A 71 27.66 -42.13 -54.65
C ILE A 71 28.00 -42.73 -56.01
N LYS A 72 27.00 -42.69 -56.89
CA LYS A 72 27.15 -43.04 -58.31
C LYS A 72 27.68 -41.82 -59.05
N VAL A 73 28.82 -41.97 -59.72
CA VAL A 73 29.46 -40.86 -60.44
C VAL A 73 30.08 -41.39 -61.73
N LYS A 74 30.18 -40.51 -62.73
CA LYS A 74 30.94 -40.77 -63.94
C LYS A 74 32.26 -40.02 -63.87
N THR A 75 33.37 -40.73 -64.07
CA THR A 75 34.69 -40.10 -64.16
C THR A 75 34.80 -39.22 -65.40
N ASP A 76 35.60 -38.17 -65.34
CA ASP A 76 35.85 -37.29 -66.48
C ASP A 76 36.89 -37.85 -67.48
N GLU A 77 37.35 -37.02 -68.42
CA GLU A 77 38.37 -37.38 -69.41
C GLU A 77 39.75 -37.69 -68.79
N PHE A 78 40.01 -37.25 -67.55
CA PHE A 78 41.24 -37.50 -66.82
C PHE A 78 41.08 -38.52 -65.70
N GLY A 79 39.90 -39.15 -65.58
CA GLY A 79 39.60 -40.10 -64.51
C GLY A 79 39.25 -39.43 -63.17
N MET A 80 39.04 -38.12 -63.15
CA MET A 80 38.69 -37.39 -61.94
C MET A 80 37.22 -37.54 -61.58
N VAL A 81 36.97 -37.46 -60.28
CA VAL A 81 35.64 -37.26 -59.68
C VAL A 81 35.69 -36.05 -58.77
N ASN A 82 34.62 -35.27 -58.76
CA ASN A 82 34.39 -34.19 -57.82
C ASN A 82 32.97 -34.35 -57.27
N ILE A 83 32.87 -34.74 -56.00
CA ILE A 83 31.62 -35.16 -55.37
C ILE A 83 31.52 -34.59 -53.95
N THR A 84 30.33 -34.72 -53.38
CA THR A 84 30.00 -34.18 -52.07
C THR A 84 29.49 -35.31 -51.19
N ILE A 85 30.28 -35.69 -50.20
CA ILE A 85 29.96 -36.69 -49.18
C ILE A 85 28.89 -36.08 -48.25
N GLY A 86 27.86 -36.87 -47.95
CA GLY A 86 26.65 -36.47 -47.20
C GLY A 86 25.41 -36.29 -48.08
N ASN A 87 25.56 -36.37 -49.41
CA ASN A 87 24.47 -36.34 -50.39
C ASN A 87 24.24 -37.71 -51.07
N GLY A 88 24.97 -38.75 -50.66
CA GLY A 88 24.83 -40.10 -51.21
C GLY A 88 23.59 -40.83 -50.70
N ASP A 89 23.32 -41.99 -51.29
CA ASP A 89 22.32 -42.92 -50.77
C ASP A 89 22.92 -43.65 -49.56
N GLN A 90 22.34 -43.48 -48.37
CA GLN A 90 22.82 -44.19 -47.18
C GLN A 90 22.64 -45.71 -47.36
N SER A 91 23.74 -46.46 -47.26
CA SER A 91 23.75 -47.92 -47.44
C SER A 91 24.15 -48.69 -46.18
N GLY A 92 24.55 -48.01 -45.11
CA GLY A 92 24.84 -48.66 -43.84
C GLY A 92 25.17 -47.72 -42.67
N GLY A 93 25.62 -48.32 -41.58
CA GLY A 93 25.99 -47.64 -40.33
C GLY A 93 24.87 -47.61 -39.28
N TYR A 94 25.23 -47.24 -38.05
CA TYR A 94 24.28 -47.08 -36.94
C TYR A 94 23.75 -45.65 -36.79
N ALA A 95 24.40 -44.65 -37.40
CA ALA A 95 23.90 -43.29 -37.47
C ALA A 95 22.72 -43.22 -38.43
N SER A 96 21.68 -42.48 -38.04
CA SER A 96 20.42 -42.37 -38.82
C SER A 96 20.52 -41.51 -40.08
N SER A 97 21.59 -40.73 -40.23
CA SER A 97 21.89 -39.86 -41.38
C SER A 97 23.31 -39.31 -41.26
N PHE A 98 23.82 -38.62 -42.30
CA PHE A 98 25.11 -37.95 -42.27
C PHE A 98 25.20 -36.89 -41.15
N ASP A 99 24.13 -36.13 -40.92
CA ASP A 99 24.06 -35.13 -39.84
C ASP A 99 24.07 -35.75 -38.43
N ALA A 100 23.76 -37.04 -38.32
CA ALA A 100 23.77 -37.77 -37.05
C ALA A 100 25.15 -38.35 -36.69
N ILE A 101 26.17 -38.17 -37.53
CA ILE A 101 27.55 -38.59 -37.23
C ILE A 101 28.08 -37.76 -36.05
N VAL A 102 28.59 -38.44 -35.02
CA VAL A 102 29.07 -37.78 -33.80
C VAL A 102 30.53 -37.35 -33.96
N TRP A 103 30.78 -36.09 -34.29
CA TRP A 103 32.13 -35.54 -34.38
C TRP A 103 32.70 -35.22 -32.99
N ASN A 104 33.77 -35.91 -32.57
CA ASN A 104 34.42 -35.72 -31.28
C ASN A 104 35.94 -35.61 -31.44
N ALA A 105 36.55 -34.54 -30.89
CA ALA A 105 38.00 -34.32 -30.93
C ALA A 105 38.80 -35.33 -30.10
N SER A 106 38.18 -36.03 -29.14
CA SER A 106 38.84 -37.02 -28.27
C SER A 106 38.86 -38.44 -28.85
N VAL A 107 38.11 -38.70 -29.92
CA VAL A 107 38.00 -40.04 -30.51
C VAL A 107 38.28 -39.95 -32.00
N GLN A 108 39.36 -40.60 -32.44
CA GLN A 108 39.72 -40.66 -33.86
C GLN A 108 38.67 -41.44 -34.64
N LYS A 109 38.31 -40.92 -35.81
CA LYS A 109 37.50 -41.61 -36.82
C LYS A 109 38.30 -41.73 -38.10
N ASN A 110 38.02 -42.76 -38.87
CA ASN A 110 38.60 -42.92 -40.19
C ASN A 110 37.54 -42.78 -41.27
N LEU A 111 37.91 -42.14 -42.38
CA LEU A 111 37.16 -42.18 -43.62
C LEU A 111 37.71 -43.32 -44.47
N GLN A 112 36.91 -44.37 -44.63
CA GLN A 112 37.19 -45.45 -45.55
C GLN A 112 36.50 -45.17 -46.89
N VAL A 113 37.26 -45.24 -47.97
CA VAL A 113 36.75 -45.08 -49.34
C VAL A 113 36.90 -46.41 -50.05
N ALA A 114 35.82 -46.88 -50.68
CA ALA A 114 35.82 -48.10 -51.47
C ALA A 114 35.19 -47.85 -52.85
N LEU A 115 35.61 -48.65 -53.85
CA LEU A 115 35.26 -48.47 -55.26
C LEU A 115 34.64 -49.73 -55.84
N ASP A 116 33.55 -49.56 -56.57
CA ASP A 116 33.09 -50.49 -57.59
C ASP A 116 33.34 -49.88 -58.98
N ALA A 117 34.40 -50.37 -59.64
CA ALA A 117 34.81 -49.88 -60.96
C ALA A 117 33.84 -50.28 -62.10
N ARG A 118 32.90 -51.20 -61.84
CA ARG A 118 31.89 -51.63 -62.83
C ARG A 118 30.64 -50.76 -62.79
N GLY A 119 30.48 -49.93 -61.75
CA GLY A 119 29.33 -49.05 -61.57
C GLY A 119 28.04 -49.79 -61.20
N LEU A 120 28.13 -50.99 -60.64
CA LEU A 120 26.96 -51.80 -60.24
C LEU A 120 26.57 -51.62 -58.77
N CYS A 121 27.44 -51.02 -57.97
CA CYS A 121 27.29 -50.74 -56.54
C CYS A 121 26.98 -51.99 -55.71
N ASN A 122 27.64 -53.12 -56.01
CA ASN A 122 27.38 -54.38 -55.30
C ASN A 122 28.65 -55.10 -54.82
N GLN A 123 29.81 -54.73 -55.34
CA GLN A 123 31.11 -55.27 -54.94
C GLN A 123 32.10 -54.12 -54.87
N PHE A 124 32.45 -53.73 -53.64
CA PHE A 124 33.36 -52.62 -53.37
C PHE A 124 34.73 -53.13 -52.93
N GLU A 125 35.79 -52.58 -53.53
CA GLU A 125 37.18 -52.78 -53.13
C GLU A 125 37.66 -51.55 -52.35
N ILE A 126 38.27 -51.76 -51.18
CA ILE A 126 38.76 -50.65 -50.34
C ILE A 126 39.96 -49.98 -51.02
N LEU A 127 39.86 -48.68 -51.24
CA LEU A 127 40.92 -47.85 -51.79
C LEU A 127 41.77 -47.19 -50.70
N SER A 128 41.12 -46.69 -49.65
CA SER A 128 41.80 -46.01 -48.54
C SER A 128 41.03 -46.13 -47.24
N ASN A 129 41.74 -45.99 -46.12
CA ASN A 129 41.15 -45.93 -44.78
C ASN A 129 41.99 -45.00 -43.91
N GLU A 130 41.73 -43.70 -44.04
CA GLU A 130 42.59 -42.66 -43.46
C GLU A 130 41.90 -41.94 -42.30
N PRO A 131 42.64 -41.53 -41.26
CA PRO A 131 42.07 -40.71 -40.20
C PRO A 131 41.51 -39.39 -40.72
N ILE A 132 40.30 -39.04 -40.31
CA ILE A 132 39.73 -37.71 -40.51
C ILE A 132 39.77 -36.94 -39.21
N ALA A 133 40.44 -35.79 -39.22
CA ALA A 133 40.45 -34.89 -38.07
C ALA A 133 39.15 -34.10 -38.04
N SER A 134 38.45 -34.09 -36.90
CA SER A 134 37.40 -33.11 -36.67
C SER A 134 38.03 -31.72 -36.67
N VAL A 135 37.59 -30.80 -37.55
CA VAL A 135 38.08 -29.41 -37.52
C VAL A 135 37.75 -28.78 -36.16
N PRO A 136 38.75 -28.28 -35.40
CA PRO A 136 38.57 -27.82 -34.03
C PRO A 136 37.47 -26.74 -33.86
N PHE A 137 37.24 -25.93 -34.90
CA PHE A 137 36.25 -24.85 -34.87
C PHE A 137 34.81 -25.30 -35.11
N ALA A 138 34.56 -26.46 -35.71
CA ALA A 138 33.20 -26.97 -35.93
C ALA A 138 32.66 -27.73 -34.70
N ASN A 139 33.54 -28.30 -33.87
CA ASN A 139 33.17 -29.02 -32.65
C ASN A 139 32.48 -28.10 -31.61
N ALA A 140 32.81 -26.80 -31.61
CA ALA A 140 32.16 -25.81 -30.75
C ALA A 140 30.79 -25.34 -31.30
N ALA A 141 30.50 -25.51 -32.59
CA ALA A 141 29.30 -24.93 -33.22
C ALA A 141 28.02 -25.70 -32.91
N ILE A 142 28.08 -27.03 -32.74
CA ILE A 142 26.90 -27.84 -32.36
C ILE A 142 26.58 -27.70 -30.86
N THR A 143 27.62 -27.56 -30.01
CA THR A 143 27.42 -27.33 -28.56
C THR A 143 26.93 -25.91 -28.25
N ALA A 144 27.11 -24.97 -29.19
CA ALA A 144 26.51 -23.63 -29.16
C ALA A 144 25.21 -23.54 -29.98
N GLY A 145 24.60 -24.67 -30.33
CA GLY A 145 23.20 -24.69 -30.75
C GLY A 145 22.39 -24.04 -29.64
N ASN A 146 21.78 -22.89 -29.96
CA ASN A 146 21.00 -22.02 -29.07
C ASN A 146 20.53 -22.78 -27.84
N VAL A 147 21.05 -22.43 -26.67
CA VAL A 147 20.55 -22.97 -25.40
C VAL A 147 19.03 -22.81 -25.41
N SER A 148 18.33 -23.91 -25.67
CA SER A 148 16.88 -23.93 -25.73
C SER A 148 16.40 -24.74 -24.52
N GLY A 149 15.50 -24.14 -23.75
CA GLY A 149 15.07 -24.68 -22.46
C GLY A 149 15.93 -24.22 -21.29
N VAL A 150 15.91 -25.02 -20.22
CA VAL A 150 16.53 -24.67 -18.93
C VAL A 150 17.99 -25.11 -18.93
N VAL A 151 18.89 -24.18 -18.62
CA VAL A 151 20.31 -24.48 -18.40
C VAL A 151 20.48 -25.16 -17.05
N ALA A 152 21.08 -26.35 -17.04
CA ALA A 152 21.51 -26.97 -15.79
C ALA A 152 22.47 -26.04 -15.05
N LEU A 153 22.33 -25.94 -13.73
CA LEU A 153 23.03 -24.94 -12.93
C LEU A 153 24.55 -24.88 -13.14
N VAL A 154 25.18 -26.06 -13.23
CA VAL A 154 26.62 -26.22 -13.48
C VAL A 154 27.08 -25.57 -14.79
N ASN A 155 26.18 -25.46 -15.77
CA ASN A 155 26.42 -24.85 -17.08
C ASN A 155 25.94 -23.39 -17.14
N GLY A 156 25.37 -22.86 -16.05
CA GLY A 156 24.73 -21.54 -16.01
C GLY A 156 25.68 -20.35 -15.91
N GLY A 157 26.98 -20.53 -16.15
CA GLY A 157 27.97 -19.44 -16.13
C GLY A 157 28.26 -18.83 -14.75
N THR A 158 27.66 -19.34 -13.68
CA THR A 158 27.87 -18.84 -12.31
C THR A 158 29.02 -19.51 -11.58
N GLY A 159 29.59 -20.60 -12.13
CA GLY A 159 30.63 -21.39 -11.45
C GLY A 159 30.13 -22.13 -10.20
N ALA A 160 28.81 -22.34 -10.08
CA ALA A 160 28.19 -22.98 -8.93
C ALA A 160 27.45 -24.27 -9.32
N THR A 161 27.41 -25.23 -8.39
CA THR A 161 26.65 -26.50 -8.52
C THR A 161 25.40 -26.53 -7.64
N THR A 162 25.18 -25.52 -6.79
CA THR A 162 23.99 -25.40 -5.92
C THR A 162 23.31 -24.05 -6.12
N ALA A 163 21.97 -24.02 -6.05
CA ALA A 163 21.20 -22.81 -6.34
C ALA A 163 21.55 -21.66 -5.39
N ALA A 164 21.91 -21.97 -4.14
CA ALA A 164 22.38 -20.99 -3.16
C ALA A 164 23.69 -20.32 -3.62
N ALA A 165 24.70 -21.11 -3.99
CA ALA A 165 25.98 -20.58 -4.46
C ALA A 165 25.83 -19.79 -5.78
N ALA A 166 24.95 -20.22 -6.68
CA ALA A 166 24.68 -19.49 -7.92
C ALA A 166 24.06 -18.11 -7.66
N ARG A 167 23.10 -18.01 -6.72
CA ARG A 167 22.54 -16.72 -6.29
C ARG A 167 23.60 -15.82 -5.66
N THR A 168 24.48 -16.38 -4.84
CA THR A 168 25.62 -15.64 -4.26
C THR A 168 26.53 -15.08 -5.35
N ASN A 169 26.93 -15.89 -6.33
CA ASN A 169 27.85 -15.48 -7.41
C ASN A 169 27.23 -14.43 -8.35
N LEU A 170 25.90 -14.40 -8.45
CA LEU A 170 25.14 -13.37 -9.16
C LEU A 170 24.89 -12.09 -8.33
N GLY A 171 25.36 -12.03 -7.08
CA GLY A 171 25.12 -10.89 -6.19
C GLY A 171 23.67 -10.79 -5.67
N ILE A 172 22.84 -11.80 -5.92
CA ILE A 172 21.42 -11.87 -5.50
C ILE A 172 21.21 -12.86 -4.35
N GLY A 173 22.26 -13.24 -3.63
CA GLY A 173 22.18 -14.17 -2.49
C GLY A 173 21.22 -13.72 -1.39
N ASN A 174 20.99 -12.40 -1.28
CA ASN A 174 20.06 -11.78 -0.34
C ASN A 174 18.62 -11.68 -0.87
N ILE A 175 18.37 -12.01 -2.14
CA ILE A 175 17.03 -12.15 -2.73
C ILE A 175 16.58 -13.58 -2.44
N ASP A 176 16.18 -13.81 -1.20
CA ASP A 176 15.53 -15.05 -0.81
C ASP A 176 14.03 -14.89 -1.09
N ASN A 177 13.44 -15.76 -1.92
CA ASN A 177 12.01 -15.72 -2.25
C ASN A 177 11.17 -16.33 -1.12
N THR A 178 11.60 -16.09 0.12
CA THR A 178 10.85 -16.39 1.31
C THR A 178 9.74 -15.36 1.45
N SER A 179 8.59 -15.77 2.02
CA SER A 179 7.45 -14.85 2.22
C SER A 179 7.93 -13.56 2.89
N ASP A 180 7.27 -12.43 2.64
CA ASP A 180 7.69 -11.12 3.19
C ASP A 180 8.02 -11.17 4.69
N LEU A 181 7.40 -12.05 5.47
CA LEU A 181 7.66 -12.29 6.89
C LEU A 181 9.11 -12.71 7.21
N ASN A 182 9.80 -13.38 6.28
CA ASN A 182 11.13 -13.96 6.45
C ASN A 182 12.24 -13.11 5.82
N LYS A 183 11.90 -11.98 5.18
CA LYS A 183 12.89 -11.07 4.61
C LYS A 183 13.64 -10.36 5.75
N PRO A 184 14.98 -10.25 5.70
CA PRO A 184 15.77 -9.57 6.74
C PRO A 184 15.31 -8.13 7.03
N LEU A 185 14.86 -7.42 6.00
CA LEU A 185 14.33 -6.07 6.12
C LEU A 185 13.01 -6.02 6.92
N SER A 186 12.11 -6.98 6.72
CA SER A 186 10.83 -7.03 7.43
C SER A 186 11.03 -7.28 8.93
N THR A 187 12.00 -8.12 9.30
CA THR A 187 12.38 -8.32 10.70
C THR A 187 13.00 -7.07 11.29
N ALA A 188 13.92 -6.40 10.59
CA ALA A 188 14.53 -5.16 11.07
C ALA A 188 13.50 -4.03 11.24
N THR A 189 12.60 -3.85 10.26
CA THR A 189 11.53 -2.86 10.33
C THR A 189 10.53 -3.21 11.44
N LYS A 190 10.16 -4.48 11.60
CA LYS A 190 9.28 -4.92 12.68
C LYS A 190 9.93 -4.70 14.05
N THR A 191 11.17 -5.10 14.24
CA THR A 191 11.91 -4.84 15.49
C THR A 191 12.03 -3.35 15.77
N TYR A 192 12.32 -2.53 14.76
CA TYR A 192 12.34 -1.07 14.91
C TYR A 192 10.98 -0.52 15.35
N VAL A 193 9.88 -0.92 14.70
CA VAL A 193 8.52 -0.47 15.05
C VAL A 193 8.11 -0.98 16.42
N ASP A 194 8.34 -2.26 16.73
CA ASP A 194 8.04 -2.85 18.03
C ASP A 194 8.86 -2.17 19.13
N THR A 195 10.13 -1.84 18.88
CA THR A 195 10.98 -1.06 19.83
C THR A 195 10.51 0.37 19.95
N ALA A 196 10.08 1.01 18.85
CA ALA A 196 9.54 2.35 18.86
C ALA A 196 8.18 2.42 19.58
N ILE A 197 7.35 1.38 19.52
CA ILE A 197 6.05 1.31 20.21
C ILE A 197 6.22 0.88 21.66
N THR A 198 7.06 -0.10 21.96
CA THR A 198 7.33 -0.59 23.32
C THR A 198 8.19 0.41 24.10
N GLY A 199 9.14 1.05 23.42
CA GLY A 199 10.01 2.10 23.94
C GLY A 199 9.39 3.49 23.87
N ALA A 200 8.33 3.69 23.08
CA ALA A 200 7.38 4.77 23.34
C ALA A 200 6.67 4.40 24.63
N THR A 201 7.20 4.90 25.74
CA THR A 201 6.41 5.10 26.94
C THR A 201 5.25 6.00 26.54
N ILE A 202 4.10 5.39 26.18
CA ILE A 202 2.81 6.06 26.22
C ILE A 202 2.51 6.20 27.71
N VAL A 203 3.23 7.12 28.36
CA VAL A 203 3.02 7.43 29.76
C VAL A 203 1.62 8.02 29.90
N ASP A 204 0.90 7.53 30.89
CA ASP A 204 -0.30 8.22 31.37
C ASP A 204 0.09 9.67 31.68
N ALA A 205 -0.77 10.61 31.30
CA ALA A 205 -0.50 12.00 31.61
C ALA A 205 -0.46 12.18 33.13
N ASP A 206 0.63 12.78 33.62
CA ASP A 206 0.78 13.17 35.02
C ASP A 206 0.82 14.71 35.15
N ALA A 207 1.11 15.21 36.35
CA ALA A 207 1.15 16.66 36.62
C ALA A 207 2.23 17.41 35.81
N ASN A 208 3.22 16.71 35.25
CA ASN A 208 4.39 17.29 34.60
C ASN A 208 4.63 16.78 33.16
N THR A 209 3.89 15.76 32.71
CA THR A 209 4.07 15.09 31.41
C THR A 209 2.74 14.98 30.65
N LYS A 210 2.65 15.60 29.47
CA LYS A 210 1.44 15.58 28.63
C LYS A 210 1.37 14.31 27.77
N GLY A 211 0.43 13.40 28.06
CA GLY A 211 0.00 12.33 27.16
C GLY A 211 -0.88 12.86 26.00
N LYS A 212 -1.44 11.98 25.15
CA LYS A 212 -2.40 12.40 24.10
C LYS A 212 -3.74 12.92 24.65
N ILE A 213 -4.04 12.61 25.91
CA ILE A 213 -5.16 13.14 26.71
C ILE A 213 -4.55 13.58 28.04
N GLN A 214 -4.84 14.81 28.50
CA GLN A 214 -4.36 15.29 29.79
C GLN A 214 -5.34 14.85 30.90
N LEU A 215 -4.96 13.86 31.71
CA LEU A 215 -5.81 13.39 32.83
C LEU A 215 -5.94 14.48 33.91
N ALA A 216 -4.86 15.18 34.24
CA ALA A 216 -4.93 16.28 35.21
C ALA A 216 -5.61 17.52 34.61
N GLY A 217 -6.92 17.69 34.87
CA GLY A 217 -7.72 18.85 34.47
C GLY A 217 -9.00 18.44 33.75
N ASP A 218 -8.86 17.68 32.66
CA ASP A 218 -9.99 17.31 31.80
C ASP A 218 -10.69 16.02 32.27
N LEU A 219 -9.95 15.01 32.76
CA LEU A 219 -10.47 13.68 33.11
C LEU A 219 -9.71 13.06 34.31
N ALA A 220 -10.38 12.84 35.46
CA ALA A 220 -9.82 12.17 36.63
C ALA A 220 -10.44 10.77 36.84
N GLY A 221 -10.24 10.16 38.03
CA GLY A 221 -10.79 8.85 38.36
C GLY A 221 -9.90 7.68 37.91
N THR A 222 -10.49 6.51 37.71
CA THR A 222 -9.79 5.29 37.27
C THR A 222 -10.32 4.80 35.93
N ALA A 223 -9.62 3.86 35.27
CA ALA A 223 -10.09 3.29 34.01
C ALA A 223 -11.49 2.65 34.09
N ALA A 224 -11.89 2.11 35.25
CA ALA A 224 -13.22 1.53 35.47
C ALA A 224 -14.29 2.56 35.85
N ALA A 225 -13.88 3.75 36.30
CA ALA A 225 -14.76 4.81 36.76
C ALA A 225 -14.12 6.18 36.47
N PRO A 226 -14.13 6.62 35.20
CA PRO A 226 -13.58 7.92 34.82
C PRO A 226 -14.50 9.05 35.32
N THR A 227 -13.90 10.16 35.73
CA THR A 227 -14.61 11.37 36.16
C THR A 227 -14.13 12.58 35.36
N VAL A 228 -14.94 13.63 35.29
CA VAL A 228 -14.56 14.93 34.68
C VAL A 228 -14.62 15.96 35.79
N PRO A 229 -13.49 16.34 36.42
CA PRO A 229 -13.49 17.27 37.56
C PRO A 229 -14.24 18.58 37.28
N GLY A 230 -14.16 19.11 36.05
CA GLY A 230 -14.88 20.31 35.64
C GLY A 230 -16.41 20.17 35.67
N LEU A 231 -16.95 18.94 35.62
CA LEU A 231 -18.38 18.64 35.75
C LEU A 231 -18.80 18.45 37.21
N ALA A 232 -17.88 18.07 38.11
CA ALA A 232 -18.19 17.83 39.52
C ALA A 232 -18.73 19.07 40.24
N LEU A 233 -18.37 20.27 39.77
CA LEU A 233 -18.83 21.56 40.30
C LEU A 233 -20.03 22.13 39.53
N LYS A 234 -20.51 21.43 38.50
CA LYS A 234 -21.65 21.86 37.71
C LYS A 234 -22.89 21.13 38.22
N GLU A 235 -23.99 21.85 38.23
CA GLU A 235 -25.29 21.31 38.60
C GLU A 235 -25.74 20.24 37.59
N ASN A 236 -26.16 19.07 38.09
CA ASN A 236 -26.75 18.03 37.26
C ASN A 236 -28.01 18.55 36.57
N VAL A 237 -28.18 18.22 35.29
CA VAL A 237 -29.37 18.61 34.51
C VAL A 237 -30.66 18.12 35.18
N ASP A 238 -30.61 16.94 35.81
CA ASP A 238 -31.74 16.35 36.54
C ASP A 238 -32.17 17.16 37.77
N ASN A 239 -31.27 17.98 38.32
CA ASN A 239 -31.57 18.84 39.48
C ASN A 239 -32.20 20.18 39.09
N LYS A 240 -32.25 20.52 37.79
CA LYS A 240 -32.89 21.74 37.29
C LYS A 240 -34.40 21.56 37.17
N SER A 241 -35.14 22.10 38.13
CA SER A 241 -36.60 22.10 38.08
C SER A 241 -37.15 23.30 37.29
N THR A 242 -37.95 23.02 36.26
CA THR A 242 -38.76 24.02 35.53
C THR A 242 -40.13 24.25 36.17
N THR A 243 -40.44 23.54 37.25
CA THR A 243 -41.72 23.64 37.98
C THR A 243 -41.83 24.99 38.69
N ALA A 244 -43.00 25.64 38.60
CA ALA A 244 -43.24 26.96 39.19
C ALA A 244 -43.38 26.93 40.73
N THR A 245 -43.69 25.77 41.29
CA THR A 245 -43.77 25.53 42.74
C THR A 245 -42.39 25.23 43.28
N LEU A 246 -41.94 25.99 44.29
CA LEU A 246 -40.78 25.59 45.08
C LEU A 246 -41.16 24.30 45.82
N GLY A 247 -40.53 23.18 45.46
CA GLY A 247 -40.70 21.93 46.17
C GLY A 247 -40.09 21.99 47.57
N THR A 248 -40.38 21.02 48.43
CA THR A 248 -39.82 20.91 49.79
C THR A 248 -38.49 20.14 49.84
N SER A 249 -37.82 19.97 48.70
CA SER A 249 -36.62 19.13 48.57
C SER A 249 -35.36 19.96 48.82
N ASP A 250 -34.48 19.46 49.67
CA ASP A 250 -33.14 20.02 49.90
C ASP A 250 -32.13 19.63 48.79
N VAL A 251 -32.54 18.83 47.81
CA VAL A 251 -31.68 18.27 46.75
C VAL A 251 -31.86 18.99 45.40
N LEU A 252 -33.03 19.59 45.18
CA LEU A 252 -33.35 20.30 43.93
C LEU A 252 -33.00 21.78 44.05
N PHE A 253 -32.36 22.38 43.04
CA PHE A 253 -32.16 23.82 42.99
C PHE A 253 -33.24 24.47 42.09
N PRO A 254 -34.05 25.39 42.61
CA PRO A 254 -35.06 26.06 41.80
C PRO A 254 -34.41 27.04 40.83
N THR A 255 -34.91 27.10 39.59
CA THR A 255 -34.46 28.13 38.63
C THR A 255 -34.87 29.53 39.10
N GLN A 256 -34.15 30.58 38.66
CA GLN A 256 -34.53 31.97 38.95
C GLN A 256 -35.99 32.26 38.58
N LYS A 257 -36.50 31.65 37.50
CA LYS A 257 -37.90 31.77 37.08
C LYS A 257 -38.87 31.15 38.08
N ALA A 258 -38.56 29.97 38.64
CA ALA A 258 -39.40 29.32 39.65
C ALA A 258 -39.48 30.15 40.94
N VAL A 259 -38.32 30.61 41.44
CA VAL A 259 -38.26 31.49 42.63
C VAL A 259 -39.02 32.78 42.39
N LYS A 260 -38.81 33.44 41.24
CA LYS A 260 -39.51 34.67 40.88
C LYS A 260 -41.02 34.46 40.81
N THR A 261 -41.48 33.40 40.16
CA THR A 261 -42.90 33.11 40.03
C THR A 261 -43.55 32.85 41.39
N TYR A 262 -42.90 32.08 42.26
CA TYR A 262 -43.38 31.85 43.63
C TYR A 262 -43.48 33.15 44.43
N VAL A 263 -42.43 33.98 44.43
CA VAL A 263 -42.40 35.26 45.15
C VAL A 263 -43.45 36.22 44.59
N ASP A 264 -43.55 36.36 43.27
CA ASP A 264 -44.55 37.22 42.62
C ASP A 264 -45.98 36.75 42.96
N THR A 265 -46.22 35.42 42.97
CA THR A 265 -47.51 34.83 43.35
C THR A 265 -47.81 35.08 44.83
N ALA A 266 -46.84 34.88 45.72
CA ALA A 266 -47.00 35.09 47.16
C ALA A 266 -47.27 36.57 47.49
N ILE A 267 -46.62 37.50 46.78
CA ILE A 267 -46.85 38.95 46.95
C ILE A 267 -48.20 39.36 46.37
N THR A 268 -48.55 38.88 45.17
CA THR A 268 -49.84 39.21 44.53
C THR A 268 -51.02 38.64 45.32
N GLY A 269 -50.85 37.44 45.89
CA GLY A 269 -51.84 36.82 46.78
C GLY A 269 -51.87 37.42 48.19
N ALA A 270 -50.91 38.27 48.56
CA ALA A 270 -50.95 38.95 49.84
C ALA A 270 -52.03 40.05 49.81
N THR A 271 -53.12 39.81 50.54
CA THR A 271 -54.16 40.83 50.74
C THR A 271 -53.62 41.90 51.69
N ILE A 272 -53.14 43.02 51.15
CA ILE A 272 -52.72 44.18 51.95
C ILE A 272 -53.97 45.06 52.14
N VAL A 273 -54.73 44.77 53.19
CA VAL A 273 -55.92 45.55 53.55
C VAL A 273 -55.49 46.80 54.32
N ASP A 274 -56.11 47.92 54.00
CA ASP A 274 -55.98 49.15 54.79
C ASP A 274 -56.44 48.93 56.22
N ALA A 275 -55.80 49.61 57.17
CA ALA A 275 -56.27 49.56 58.55
C ALA A 275 -57.64 50.24 58.65
N ASP A 276 -58.56 49.61 59.38
CA ASP A 276 -59.85 50.20 59.75
C ASP A 276 -59.98 50.23 61.29
N ALA A 277 -61.11 50.76 61.79
CA ALA A 277 -61.35 50.93 63.22
C ALA A 277 -61.35 49.60 64.02
N THR A 278 -61.51 48.46 63.35
CA THR A 278 -61.62 47.11 63.92
C THR A 278 -60.54 46.14 63.41
N THR A 279 -59.90 46.44 62.28
CA THR A 279 -58.88 45.62 61.64
C THR A 279 -57.54 46.35 61.59
N LYS A 280 -56.52 45.81 62.25
CA LYS A 280 -55.16 46.36 62.18
C LYS A 280 -54.53 46.06 60.81
N GLY A 281 -54.24 47.09 60.02
CA GLY A 281 -53.29 47.00 58.92
C GLY A 281 -51.84 46.84 59.44
N LYS A 282 -50.87 46.62 58.54
CA LYS A 282 -49.44 46.46 58.93
C LYS A 282 -48.77 47.74 59.44
N ILE A 283 -49.40 48.91 59.29
CA ILE A 283 -49.00 50.19 59.90
C ILE A 283 -50.09 50.59 60.89
N GLN A 284 -49.77 50.70 62.18
CA GLN A 284 -50.72 50.97 63.26
C GLN A 284 -50.87 52.49 63.50
N LEU A 285 -52.05 53.05 63.18
CA LEU A 285 -52.40 54.48 63.30
C LEU A 285 -52.91 54.88 64.70
N ALA A 286 -52.22 54.56 65.80
CA ALA A 286 -52.66 55.00 67.13
C ALA A 286 -51.68 56.03 67.73
N GLY A 287 -52.14 57.28 67.88
CA GLY A 287 -51.44 58.34 68.60
C GLY A 287 -51.41 59.68 67.84
N ASP A 288 -50.86 59.68 66.63
CA ASP A 288 -50.58 60.93 65.89
C ASP A 288 -51.59 61.23 64.78
N LEU A 289 -52.32 60.21 64.29
CA LEU A 289 -53.29 60.32 63.20
C LEU A 289 -54.54 59.48 63.51
N ALA A 290 -55.72 60.01 63.23
CA ALA A 290 -57.01 59.32 63.25
C ALA A 290 -57.75 59.61 61.92
N GLY A 291 -59.04 59.26 61.82
CA GLY A 291 -59.83 59.43 60.59
C GLY A 291 -59.66 58.26 59.61
N THR A 292 -59.95 58.49 58.33
CA THR A 292 -59.83 57.47 57.27
C THR A 292 -58.66 57.81 56.33
N ALA A 293 -58.27 56.86 55.47
CA ALA A 293 -57.23 57.09 54.47
C ALA A 293 -57.50 58.31 53.57
N ALA A 294 -58.77 58.59 53.25
CA ALA A 294 -59.17 59.73 52.40
C ALA A 294 -59.30 61.05 53.18
N ALA A 295 -59.47 61.00 54.50
CA ALA A 295 -59.66 62.17 55.36
C ALA A 295 -58.99 61.93 56.71
N PRO A 296 -57.65 62.04 56.79
CA PRO A 296 -56.93 61.88 58.03
C PRO A 296 -57.19 63.09 58.94
N THR A 297 -57.24 62.83 60.23
CA THR A 297 -57.35 63.86 61.28
C THR A 297 -56.17 63.71 62.23
N VAL A 298 -55.80 64.79 62.90
CA VAL A 298 -54.81 64.77 63.98
C VAL A 298 -55.57 65.14 65.25
N PRO A 299 -56.05 64.17 66.06
CA PRO A 299 -56.84 64.47 67.26
C PRO A 299 -56.17 65.46 68.21
N GLY A 300 -54.83 65.43 68.31
CA GLY A 300 -54.06 66.39 69.11
C GLY A 300 -54.11 67.84 68.63
N LEU A 301 -54.64 68.11 67.43
CA LEU A 301 -54.87 69.46 66.88
C LEU A 301 -56.30 69.97 67.15
N ALA A 302 -57.25 69.08 67.47
CA ALA A 302 -58.66 69.46 67.64
C ALA A 302 -58.90 70.40 68.85
N LEU A 303 -57.98 70.41 69.81
CA LEU A 303 -58.04 71.26 71.00
C LEU A 303 -57.13 72.49 70.92
N LYS A 304 -56.39 72.67 69.82
CA LYS A 304 -55.54 73.85 69.62
C LYS A 304 -56.33 74.94 68.92
N GLU A 305 -56.27 76.14 69.49
CA GLU A 305 -56.90 77.32 68.90
C GLU A 305 -56.27 77.68 67.54
N ASN A 306 -57.12 77.99 66.56
CA ASN A 306 -56.68 78.40 65.23
C ASN A 306 -55.88 79.71 65.33
N ALA A 307 -54.77 79.79 64.60
CA ALA A 307 -53.93 80.98 64.54
C ALA A 307 -54.72 82.21 64.06
N ASP A 308 -55.71 82.00 63.18
CA ASP A 308 -56.56 83.05 62.62
C ASP A 308 -57.42 83.76 63.68
N ASN A 309 -57.67 83.13 64.83
CA ASN A 309 -58.50 83.69 65.91
C ASN A 309 -57.72 84.56 66.91
N LYS A 310 -56.40 84.74 66.74
CA LYS A 310 -55.56 85.53 67.65
C LYS A 310 -55.47 86.99 67.22
N SER A 311 -55.96 87.92 68.05
CA SER A 311 -55.83 89.37 67.79
C SER A 311 -54.50 89.93 68.28
N THR A 312 -53.73 90.54 67.37
CA THR A 312 -52.50 91.30 67.68
C THR A 312 -52.77 92.78 67.96
N THR A 313 -54.00 93.26 67.78
CA THR A 313 -54.39 94.65 68.02
C THR A 313 -54.42 94.95 69.52
N THR A 314 -53.75 96.03 69.94
CA THR A 314 -53.65 96.45 71.36
C THR A 314 -54.89 97.17 71.88
N THR A 315 -55.80 97.56 70.99
CA THR A 315 -57.13 98.09 71.33
C THR A 315 -58.12 96.93 71.42
N LEU A 316 -58.91 96.87 72.50
CA LEU A 316 -60.05 95.94 72.56
C LEU A 316 -61.05 96.33 71.47
N GLY A 317 -61.11 95.53 70.40
CA GLY A 317 -62.09 95.67 69.34
C GLY A 317 -63.44 95.08 69.75
N THR A 318 -64.47 95.28 68.93
CA THR A 318 -65.83 94.75 69.15
C THR A 318 -66.03 93.36 68.53
N SER A 319 -64.95 92.61 68.27
CA SER A 319 -65.04 91.30 67.60
C SER A 319 -65.32 90.19 68.60
N ASP A 320 -66.35 89.39 68.33
CA ASP A 320 -66.66 88.18 69.08
C ASP A 320 -65.94 86.93 68.54
N VAL A 321 -65.12 87.09 67.49
CA VAL A 321 -64.41 85.98 66.80
C VAL A 321 -62.91 85.96 67.15
N LEU A 322 -62.35 87.10 67.56
CA LEU A 322 -60.93 87.23 67.84
C LEU A 322 -60.67 87.36 69.34
N PHE A 323 -59.76 86.54 69.88
CA PHE A 323 -59.34 86.63 71.27
C PHE A 323 -58.17 87.61 71.42
N PRO A 324 -58.24 88.60 72.33
CA PRO A 324 -57.15 89.56 72.53
C PRO A 324 -55.94 88.86 73.15
N THR A 325 -54.73 89.20 72.69
CA THR A 325 -53.50 88.72 73.34
C THR A 325 -53.36 89.27 74.76
N GLN A 326 -52.66 88.55 75.64
CA GLN A 326 -52.31 89.06 76.98
C GLN A 326 -51.64 90.44 76.91
N ASN A 327 -50.81 90.68 75.90
CA ASN A 327 -50.18 91.98 75.68
C ASN A 327 -51.21 93.06 75.35
N ALA A 328 -52.17 92.79 74.45
CA ALA A 328 -53.24 93.73 74.13
C ALA A 328 -54.11 94.08 75.35
N VAL A 329 -54.50 93.07 76.14
CA VAL A 329 -55.26 93.28 77.38
C VAL A 329 -54.45 94.12 78.38
N LYS A 330 -53.17 93.83 78.54
CA LYS A 330 -52.27 94.57 79.43
C LYS A 330 -52.13 96.03 79.01
N THR A 331 -51.83 96.29 77.72
CA THR A 331 -51.68 97.67 77.20
C THR A 331 -52.96 98.49 77.38
N TYR A 332 -54.13 97.91 77.09
CA TYR A 332 -55.41 98.61 77.32
C TYR A 332 -55.63 98.93 78.80
N THR A 333 -55.35 97.96 79.69
CA THR A 333 -55.53 98.13 81.13
C THR A 333 -54.60 99.21 81.68
N ASP A 334 -53.30 99.17 81.32
CA ASP A 334 -52.31 100.15 81.74
C ASP A 334 -52.69 101.57 81.29
N ALA A 335 -53.26 101.73 80.09
CA ALA A 335 -53.72 103.02 79.55
C ALA A 335 -54.98 103.59 80.23
N LYS A 336 -55.74 102.77 80.97
CA LYS A 336 -56.96 103.18 81.68
C LYS A 336 -56.74 103.54 83.15
N VAL A 337 -55.54 103.30 83.69
CA VAL A 337 -55.18 103.52 85.10
C VAL A 337 -54.44 104.85 85.34
N VAL A 338 -54.59 105.84 84.45
CA VAL A 338 -54.00 107.19 84.63
C VAL A 338 -54.93 108.10 85.42
#